data_AF-A0AA35Y214-F1
#
_entry.id   AF-A0AA35Y214-F1
#
_cell.length_a   1.000
_cell.length_b   1.000
_cell.length_c   1.000
_cell.angle_alpha   90.00
_cell.angle_beta   90.00
_cell.angle_gamma   90.00
#
_symmetry.space_group_name_H-M   'P 1'
#
loop_
_entity.id
_entity.type
_entity.pdbx_description
1 polymer ?
#
loop_
_entity_poly.entity_id
_entity_poly.type
_entity_poly.pdbx_seq_one_letter_code
_entity_poly.pdbx_strand_id
1 'polypeptide(L)'
;MAPPSQLLNGAGVTAGKSITSRMASVYNEVQNSRLDHPLALPSVFRSPFKIVDGPASSAAGNPDEIAKLFPSLFGQPSAILVPGESNESGSALKIGVVLSGGQAPGEHNVISEIFDYLQECCKGSTLYGFKGGPAGIMKGKYVVLTPDYIYPYRNRGGFDMICSGRDKIETPKQFKQAEDVAMNLDLDGLVVIGGDDSNTNACLLAENFR
;
A
#
# COMPACT_ATOMS: atom_id res chain seq x y z
N MET A 1 50.63 -20.85 -16.59
CA MET A 1 51.45 -19.72 -16.13
C MET A 1 50.54 -18.74 -15.42
N ALA A 2 50.84 -18.44 -14.16
CA ALA A 2 50.36 -17.27 -13.42
C ALA A 2 51.58 -16.72 -12.63
N PRO A 3 51.50 -15.52 -12.01
CA PRO A 3 51.85 -14.18 -12.52
C PRO A 3 53.08 -13.58 -11.77
N PRO A 4 53.45 -12.27 -11.86
CA PRO A 4 53.02 -11.32 -10.80
C PRO A 4 53.04 -9.77 -11.07
N SER A 5 52.08 -9.06 -10.44
CA SER A 5 52.21 -7.84 -9.56
C SER A 5 52.49 -6.42 -10.17
N GLN A 6 52.12 -5.23 -9.62
CA GLN A 6 51.72 -4.74 -8.28
C GLN A 6 50.83 -3.46 -8.31
N LEU A 7 49.92 -3.36 -7.32
CA LEU A 7 49.54 -2.25 -6.41
C LEU A 7 49.46 -0.77 -6.86
N LEU A 8 48.34 -0.10 -6.52
CA LEU A 8 48.36 1.07 -5.63
C LEU A 8 47.00 1.34 -4.96
N ASN A 9 47.08 1.60 -3.66
CA ASN A 9 46.02 1.91 -2.70
C ASN A 9 45.37 3.29 -2.94
N GLY A 10 44.07 3.39 -2.69
CA GLY A 10 43.36 4.64 -2.46
C GLY A 10 42.14 4.39 -1.58
N ALA A 11 42.31 4.62 -0.27
CA ALA A 11 41.25 4.50 0.72
C ALA A 11 40.20 5.61 0.52
N GLY A 12 38.96 5.21 0.22
CA GLY A 12 37.78 6.06 0.27
C GLY A 12 36.72 5.37 1.13
N VAL A 13 36.44 5.93 2.29
CA VAL A 13 35.42 5.46 3.22
C VAL A 13 34.06 5.58 2.53
N THR A 14 33.50 4.47 2.04
CA THR A 14 32.12 4.43 1.56
C THR A 14 31.21 3.94 2.67
N ALA A 15 30.35 4.86 3.13
CA ALA A 15 29.22 4.61 3.99
C ALA A 15 28.42 3.38 3.50
N GLY A 16 28.03 2.52 4.45
CA GLY A 16 27.34 1.27 4.17
C GLY A 16 26.09 1.49 3.33
N LYS A 17 26.11 0.99 2.10
CA LYS A 17 24.89 0.79 1.32
C LYS A 17 24.10 -0.33 1.99
N SER A 18 22.90 0.02 2.47
CA SER A 18 21.87 -0.95 2.81
C SER A 18 21.69 -1.90 1.63
N ILE A 19 21.92 -3.19 1.86
CA ILE A 19 21.83 -4.23 0.84
C ILE A 19 20.35 -4.47 0.55
N THR A 20 19.81 -3.79 -0.45
CA THR A 20 18.56 -4.21 -1.11
C THR A 20 18.89 -5.43 -1.96
N SER A 21 18.42 -6.62 -1.55
CA SER A 21 18.93 -7.91 -2.06
C SER A 21 18.47 -8.31 -3.47
N ARG A 22 18.00 -7.37 -4.30
CA ARG A 22 17.61 -7.66 -5.70
C ARG A 22 18.15 -6.60 -6.63
N MET A 23 19.33 -6.87 -7.18
CA MET A 23 19.86 -6.09 -8.29
C MET A 23 19.06 -6.44 -9.56
N ALA A 24 18.70 -5.43 -10.35
CA ALA A 24 18.00 -5.61 -11.63
C ALA A 24 18.75 -6.54 -12.62
N SER A 25 20.03 -6.82 -12.37
CA SER A 25 20.87 -7.75 -13.13
C SER A 25 20.47 -9.23 -13.06
N VAL A 26 19.37 -9.59 -12.37
CA VAL A 26 18.87 -10.98 -12.23
C VAL A 26 17.58 -11.21 -13.03
N TYR A 27 17.09 -10.21 -13.76
CA TYR A 27 15.83 -10.31 -14.51
C TYR A 27 16.03 -10.81 -15.94
N ASN A 28 15.08 -11.63 -16.40
CA ASN A 28 15.03 -12.01 -17.82
C ASN A 28 14.56 -10.83 -18.69
N GLU A 29 14.75 -10.96 -20.01
CA GLU A 29 14.41 -9.89 -20.97
C GLU A 29 12.95 -9.43 -20.85
N VAL A 30 12.02 -10.36 -20.64
CA VAL A 30 10.59 -10.05 -20.49
C VAL A 30 10.36 -9.22 -19.23
N GLN A 31 10.92 -9.64 -18.09
CA GLN A 31 10.80 -8.91 -16.83
C GLN A 31 11.36 -7.49 -16.95
N ASN A 32 12.54 -7.33 -17.55
CA ASN A 32 13.13 -6.01 -17.78
C ASN A 32 12.25 -5.14 -18.67
N SER A 33 11.71 -5.69 -19.77
CA SER A 33 10.82 -4.93 -20.67
C SER A 33 9.49 -4.52 -20.02
N ARG A 34 9.11 -5.16 -18.91
CA ARG A 34 7.87 -4.86 -18.20
C ARG A 34 8.04 -3.87 -17.06
N LEU A 35 9.23 -3.64 -16.51
CA LEU A 35 9.43 -2.68 -15.41
C LEU A 35 8.87 -1.30 -15.74
N ASP A 36 9.14 -0.80 -16.95
CA ASP A 36 8.74 0.53 -17.40
C ASP A 36 7.51 0.51 -18.34
N HIS A 37 6.75 -0.59 -18.35
CA HIS A 37 5.54 -0.67 -19.19
C HIS A 37 4.45 0.28 -18.64
N PRO A 38 3.93 1.21 -19.46
CA PRO A 38 2.91 2.15 -19.01
C PRO A 38 1.56 1.45 -18.81
N LEU A 39 0.92 1.72 -17.67
CA LEU A 39 -0.41 1.22 -17.36
C LEU A 39 -1.49 2.15 -17.91
N ALA A 40 -2.58 1.57 -18.40
CA ALA A 40 -3.71 2.35 -18.88
C ALA A 40 -4.53 2.89 -17.69
N LEU A 41 -4.43 4.19 -17.44
CA LEU A 41 -5.29 4.87 -16.47
C LEU A 41 -6.67 5.15 -17.07
N PRO A 42 -7.76 4.93 -16.32
CA PRO A 42 -9.09 5.42 -16.66
C PRO A 42 -9.09 6.91 -17.02
N SER A 43 -9.90 7.31 -18.00
CA SER A 43 -9.91 8.68 -18.53
C SER A 43 -10.21 9.74 -17.46
N VAL A 44 -11.02 9.40 -16.46
CA VAL A 44 -11.37 10.29 -15.35
C VAL A 44 -10.15 10.74 -14.53
N PHE A 45 -9.09 9.93 -14.46
CA PHE A 45 -7.87 10.27 -13.73
C PHE A 45 -6.86 11.08 -14.55
N ARG A 46 -7.12 11.30 -15.86
CA ARG A 46 -6.23 12.06 -16.75
C ARG A 46 -6.50 13.57 -16.74
N SER A 47 -7.60 13.98 -16.12
CA SER A 47 -8.02 15.37 -15.99
C SER A 47 -8.38 15.66 -14.54
N PRO A 48 -8.39 16.93 -14.13
CA PRO A 48 -8.89 17.29 -12.81
C PRO A 48 -10.29 16.77 -12.55
N PHE A 49 -10.49 16.22 -11.34
CA PHE A 49 -11.77 15.71 -10.88
C PHE A 49 -12.02 16.19 -9.45
N LYS A 50 -13.30 16.21 -9.07
CA LYS A 50 -13.75 16.37 -7.69
C LYS A 50 -14.56 15.16 -7.28
N ILE A 51 -14.50 14.81 -6.00
CA ILE A 51 -15.33 13.77 -5.41
C ILE A 51 -16.55 14.45 -4.83
N VAL A 52 -17.73 13.93 -5.17
CA VAL A 52 -19.01 14.38 -4.60
C VAL A 52 -19.75 13.18 -4.01
N ASP A 53 -20.54 13.45 -2.98
CA ASP A 53 -21.41 12.45 -2.37
C ASP A 53 -22.50 12.04 -3.36
N GLY A 54 -22.60 10.73 -3.57
CA GLY A 54 -23.69 10.07 -4.25
C GLY A 54 -24.80 9.66 -3.26
N PRO A 55 -25.70 8.75 -3.68
CA PRO A 55 -26.74 8.24 -2.79
C PRO A 55 -26.15 7.49 -1.59
N ALA A 56 -26.89 7.53 -0.48
CA ALA A 56 -26.62 6.72 0.71
C ALA A 56 -26.57 5.23 0.33
N SER A 57 -25.60 4.51 0.89
CA SER A 57 -25.45 3.07 0.68
C SER A 57 -26.37 2.25 1.59
N SER A 58 -26.52 0.96 1.29
CA SER A 58 -27.19 -0.01 2.16
C SER A 58 -26.53 -1.38 2.00
N ALA A 59 -26.85 -2.32 2.88
CA ALA A 59 -26.37 -3.69 2.80
C ALA A 59 -27.19 -4.52 1.80
N ALA A 60 -26.53 -5.43 1.08
CA ALA A 60 -27.19 -6.36 0.18
C ALA A 60 -28.12 -7.37 0.89
N GLY A 61 -27.88 -7.62 2.19
CA GLY A 61 -28.71 -8.48 3.03
C GLY A 61 -28.67 -8.02 4.49
N ASN A 62 -29.79 -8.24 5.21
CA ASN A 62 -29.99 -7.92 6.63
C ASN A 62 -29.59 -6.48 7.04
N PRO A 63 -30.08 -5.42 6.35
CA PRO A 63 -29.66 -4.05 6.59
C PRO A 63 -29.84 -3.60 8.05
N ASP A 64 -30.95 -3.99 8.70
CA ASP A 64 -31.21 -3.63 10.11
C ASP A 64 -30.23 -4.27 11.10
N GLU A 65 -29.68 -5.44 10.78
CA GLU A 65 -28.68 -6.12 11.63
C GLU A 65 -27.29 -5.51 11.39
N ILE A 66 -26.93 -5.27 10.12
CA ILE A 66 -25.65 -4.66 9.76
C ILE A 66 -25.57 -3.22 10.30
N ALA A 67 -26.65 -2.46 10.26
CA ALA A 67 -26.71 -1.11 10.83
C ALA A 67 -26.40 -1.09 12.34
N LYS A 68 -26.79 -2.14 13.08
CA LYS A 68 -26.46 -2.27 14.51
C LYS A 68 -24.99 -2.60 14.75
N LEU A 69 -24.35 -3.31 13.83
CA LEU A 69 -22.94 -3.66 13.91
C LEU A 69 -22.01 -2.52 13.50
N PHE A 70 -22.48 -1.65 12.60
CA PHE A 70 -21.69 -0.56 12.01
C PHE A 70 -22.38 0.81 12.20
N PRO A 71 -22.60 1.28 13.45
CA PRO A 71 -23.31 2.52 13.69
C PRO A 71 -22.63 3.76 13.09
N SER A 72 -21.32 3.73 12.86
CA SER A 72 -20.55 4.86 12.33
C SER A 72 -20.34 4.82 10.82
N LEU A 73 -20.33 3.62 10.23
CA LEU A 73 -20.07 3.41 8.80
C LEU A 73 -21.33 3.12 7.97
N PHE A 74 -22.39 2.56 8.57
CA PHE A 74 -23.57 2.16 7.81
C PHE A 74 -24.27 3.38 7.17
N GLY A 75 -24.64 3.25 5.90
CA GLY A 75 -25.38 4.29 5.18
C GLY A 75 -24.52 5.42 4.63
N GLN A 76 -23.19 5.37 4.76
CA GLN A 76 -22.30 6.38 4.17
C GLN A 76 -22.56 6.53 2.66
N PRO A 77 -22.52 7.76 2.12
CA PRO A 77 -22.77 8.01 0.71
C PRO A 77 -21.69 7.36 -0.16
N SER A 78 -22.11 6.89 -1.34
CA SER A 78 -21.17 6.49 -2.39
C SER A 78 -20.35 7.68 -2.87
N ALA A 79 -19.12 7.46 -3.34
CA ALA A 79 -18.28 8.50 -3.91
C ALA A 79 -18.44 8.55 -5.44
N ILE A 80 -18.71 9.73 -6.00
CA ILE A 80 -18.80 9.94 -7.45
C ILE A 80 -17.71 10.91 -7.89
N LEU A 81 -16.93 10.49 -8.90
CA LEU A 81 -15.94 11.35 -9.55
C LEU A 81 -16.63 12.16 -10.64
N VAL A 82 -16.55 13.49 -10.56
CA VAL A 82 -17.04 14.41 -11.60
C VAL A 82 -15.92 15.34 -12.05
N PRO A 83 -15.99 15.91 -13.27
CA PRO A 83 -14.97 16.86 -13.75
C PRO A 83 -14.75 18.01 -12.76
N GLY A 84 -13.48 18.32 -12.50
CA GLY A 84 -13.02 19.40 -11.64
C GLY A 84 -12.31 20.50 -12.45
N GLU A 85 -12.02 21.61 -11.79
CA GLU A 85 -11.37 22.77 -12.43
C GLU A 85 -9.83 22.72 -12.33
N SER A 86 -9.29 22.20 -11.23
CA SER A 86 -7.85 22.10 -11.01
C SER A 86 -7.47 20.91 -10.13
N ASN A 87 -6.23 20.42 -10.30
CA ASN A 87 -5.65 19.43 -9.41
C ASN A 87 -5.09 20.15 -8.19
N GLU A 88 -5.74 19.98 -7.04
CA GLU A 88 -5.17 20.46 -5.79
C GLU A 88 -4.08 19.50 -5.32
N SER A 89 -2.91 20.04 -4.96
CA SER A 89 -1.89 19.26 -4.28
C SER A 89 -2.34 19.00 -2.85
N GLY A 90 -2.38 17.74 -2.45
CA GLY A 90 -2.69 17.34 -1.08
C GLY A 90 -1.56 17.68 -0.11
N SER A 91 -1.89 17.72 1.19
CA SER A 91 -0.87 17.71 2.24
C SER A 91 -0.08 16.40 2.23
N ALA A 92 1.10 16.40 2.84
CA ALA A 92 1.85 15.17 3.05
C ALA A 92 1.03 14.19 3.91
N LEU A 93 0.97 12.93 3.50
CA LEU A 93 0.22 11.86 4.16
C LEU A 93 1.14 10.73 4.62
N LYS A 94 0.80 10.10 5.74
CA LYS A 94 1.40 8.87 6.23
C LYS A 94 0.41 7.73 6.04
N ILE A 95 0.64 6.91 5.01
CA ILE A 95 -0.28 5.84 4.62
C ILE A 95 0.34 4.48 4.93
N GLY A 96 -0.43 3.60 5.57
CA GLY A 96 -0.12 2.19 5.71
C GLY A 96 -0.73 1.37 4.58
N VAL A 97 -0.03 0.32 4.10
CA VAL A 97 -0.58 -0.66 3.15
C VAL A 97 -0.32 -2.07 3.63
N VAL A 98 -1.25 -2.99 3.37
CA VAL A 98 -1.11 -4.41 3.70
C VAL A 98 -1.65 -5.29 2.56
N LEU A 99 -0.94 -6.37 2.26
CA LEU A 99 -1.43 -7.46 1.40
C LEU A 99 -2.04 -8.54 2.27
N SER A 100 -3.33 -8.84 2.11
CA SER A 100 -4.06 -9.80 2.94
C SER A 100 -4.71 -10.87 2.07
N GLY A 101 -4.57 -12.13 2.46
CA GLY A 101 -5.12 -13.27 1.73
C GLY A 101 -4.16 -13.95 0.76
N GLY A 102 -4.75 -14.65 -0.21
CA GLY A 102 -4.03 -15.34 -1.29
C GLY A 102 -3.53 -14.37 -2.35
N GLN A 103 -2.51 -14.79 -3.10
CA GLN A 103 -1.93 -13.99 -4.16
C GLN A 103 -2.87 -13.91 -5.37
N ALA A 104 -3.09 -12.71 -5.90
CA ALA A 104 -3.47 -12.54 -7.30
C ALA A 104 -2.33 -11.80 -8.06
N PRO A 105 -2.45 -11.65 -9.39
CA PRO A 105 -1.58 -10.78 -10.16
C PRO A 105 -2.08 -9.32 -10.16
N GLY A 106 -1.20 -8.37 -9.85
CA GLY A 106 -1.46 -6.92 -9.95
C GLY A 106 -1.28 -6.12 -8.66
N GLU A 107 -1.09 -6.77 -7.53
CA GLU A 107 -1.08 -6.13 -6.21
C GLU A 107 0.20 -5.34 -5.94
N HIS A 108 1.33 -5.73 -6.57
CA HIS A 108 2.51 -4.86 -6.63
C HIS A 108 2.20 -3.55 -7.34
N ASN A 109 1.37 -3.58 -8.40
CA ASN A 109 0.98 -2.38 -9.11
C ASN A 109 0.04 -1.51 -8.27
N VAL A 110 -0.86 -2.10 -7.47
CA VAL A 110 -1.67 -1.31 -6.52
C VAL A 110 -0.77 -0.51 -5.58
N ILE A 111 0.26 -1.14 -5.00
CA ILE A 111 1.20 -0.46 -4.11
C ILE A 111 2.04 0.58 -4.87
N SER A 112 2.52 0.27 -6.09
CA SER A 112 3.34 1.21 -6.85
C SER A 112 2.55 2.45 -7.29
N GLU A 113 1.29 2.30 -7.70
CA GLU A 113 0.45 3.42 -8.12
C GLU A 113 0.03 4.29 -6.93
N ILE A 114 -0.25 3.69 -5.75
CA ILE A 114 -0.45 4.46 -4.50
C ILE A 114 0.81 5.27 -4.18
N PHE A 115 1.98 4.65 -4.28
CA PHE A 115 3.25 5.33 -4.04
C PHE A 115 3.44 6.51 -5.01
N ASP A 116 3.27 6.28 -6.33
CA ASP A 116 3.45 7.33 -7.33
C ASP A 116 2.48 8.49 -7.13
N TYR A 117 1.20 8.19 -6.86
CA TYR A 117 0.21 9.21 -6.54
C TYR A 117 0.62 10.06 -5.33
N LEU A 118 1.10 9.42 -4.25
CA LEU A 118 1.57 10.14 -3.06
C LEU A 118 2.78 11.01 -3.35
N GLN A 119 3.73 10.54 -4.17
CA GLN A 119 4.92 11.31 -4.52
C GLN A 119 4.62 12.47 -5.48
N GLU A 120 3.64 12.34 -6.35
CA GLU A 120 3.27 13.37 -7.34
C GLU A 120 2.31 14.41 -6.75
N CYS A 121 1.25 13.96 -6.09
CA CYS A 121 0.12 14.79 -5.65
C CYS A 121 0.23 15.22 -4.18
N CYS A 122 0.91 14.46 -3.33
CA CYS A 122 0.98 14.68 -1.87
C CYS A 122 2.43 14.71 -1.38
N LYS A 123 3.27 15.58 -1.97
CA LYS A 123 4.72 15.60 -1.74
C LYS A 123 5.08 15.63 -0.26
N GLY A 124 6.05 14.79 0.13
CA GLY A 124 6.45 14.59 1.53
C GLY A 124 5.72 13.45 2.24
N SER A 125 4.81 12.77 1.54
CA SER A 125 4.14 11.57 2.05
C SER A 125 5.11 10.43 2.34
N THR A 126 4.69 9.53 3.24
CA THR A 126 5.41 8.30 3.60
C THR A 126 4.48 7.11 3.44
N LEU A 127 4.93 6.07 2.75
CA LEU A 127 4.18 4.82 2.58
C LEU A 127 4.81 3.69 3.39
N TYR A 128 4.05 3.13 4.33
CA TYR A 128 4.47 2.02 5.19
C TYR A 128 3.87 0.71 4.69
N GLY A 129 4.71 -0.25 4.29
CA GLY A 129 4.29 -1.59 3.91
C GLY A 129 4.31 -2.56 5.09
N PHE A 130 3.14 -2.94 5.62
CA PHE A 130 3.02 -3.92 6.70
C PHE A 130 3.33 -5.33 6.20
N LYS A 131 4.26 -6.01 6.88
CA LYS A 131 4.82 -7.28 6.44
C LYS A 131 4.02 -8.48 6.91
N GLY A 132 3.75 -9.40 6.00
CA GLY A 132 3.13 -10.69 6.33
C GLY A 132 1.65 -10.58 6.69
N GLY A 133 0.93 -9.66 6.05
CA GLY A 133 -0.53 -9.51 6.21
C GLY A 133 -0.97 -8.80 7.48
N PRO A 134 -2.24 -9.00 7.91
CA PRO A 134 -2.83 -8.26 9.03
C PRO A 134 -2.09 -8.41 10.36
N ALA A 135 -1.39 -9.53 10.60
CA ALA A 135 -0.49 -9.66 11.74
C ALA A 135 0.66 -8.65 11.74
N GLY A 136 1.08 -8.18 10.57
CA GLY A 136 2.05 -7.10 10.43
C GLY A 136 1.58 -5.80 11.05
N ILE A 137 0.28 -5.46 10.88
CA ILE A 137 -0.35 -4.29 11.47
C ILE A 137 -0.32 -4.42 13.00
N MET A 138 -0.90 -5.50 13.54
CA MET A 138 -1.00 -5.70 15.00
C MET A 138 0.36 -5.75 15.70
N LYS A 139 1.41 -6.23 15.02
CA LYS A 139 2.76 -6.39 15.59
C LYS A 139 3.69 -5.22 15.26
N GLY A 140 3.23 -4.19 14.54
CA GLY A 140 4.07 -3.09 14.07
C GLY A 140 5.23 -3.55 13.19
N LYS A 141 5.06 -4.63 12.42
CA LYS A 141 6.08 -5.13 11.49
C LYS A 141 5.85 -4.52 10.12
N TYR A 142 6.65 -3.51 9.78
CA TYR A 142 6.55 -2.82 8.50
C TYR A 142 7.93 -2.47 7.92
N VAL A 143 7.93 -1.99 6.68
CA VAL A 143 9.05 -1.31 6.03
C VAL A 143 8.56 0.01 5.44
N VAL A 144 9.41 1.03 5.41
CA VAL A 144 9.13 2.25 4.63
C VAL A 144 9.41 1.93 3.16
N LEU A 145 8.42 2.12 2.30
CA LEU A 145 8.55 1.88 0.88
C LEU A 145 9.20 3.09 0.21
N THR A 146 10.29 2.86 -0.50
CA THR A 146 11.07 3.87 -1.22
C THR A 146 11.06 3.57 -2.73
N PRO A 147 11.48 4.52 -3.59
CA PRO A 147 11.56 4.29 -5.03
C PRO A 147 12.40 3.05 -5.37
N ASP A 148 13.58 2.91 -4.75
CA ASP A 148 14.48 1.77 -4.95
C ASP A 148 13.88 0.44 -4.44
N TYR A 149 13.04 0.49 -3.40
CA TYR A 149 12.36 -0.68 -2.87
C TYR A 149 11.25 -1.17 -3.81
N ILE A 150 10.46 -0.24 -4.38
CA ILE A 150 9.29 -0.54 -5.20
C ILE A 150 9.68 -0.89 -6.64
N TYR A 151 10.66 -0.18 -7.21
CA TYR A 151 11.03 -0.29 -8.63
C TYR A 151 11.17 -1.74 -9.13
N PRO A 152 11.84 -2.67 -8.42
CA PRO A 152 12.03 -4.05 -8.89
C PRO A 152 10.77 -4.92 -8.88
N TYR A 153 9.64 -4.40 -8.39
CA TYR A 153 8.35 -5.10 -8.30
C TYR A 153 7.31 -4.55 -9.27
N ARG A 154 7.59 -3.45 -9.99
CA ARG A 154 6.65 -2.88 -10.96
C ARG A 154 6.29 -3.90 -12.03
N ASN A 155 4.99 -4.02 -12.30
CA ASN A 155 4.43 -4.91 -13.34
C ASN A 155 4.76 -6.39 -13.14
N ARG A 156 5.07 -6.80 -11.90
CA ARG A 156 5.35 -8.17 -11.52
C ARG A 156 4.19 -8.77 -10.74
N GLY A 157 3.99 -10.08 -10.90
CA GLY A 157 3.04 -10.83 -10.09
C GLY A 157 3.62 -11.25 -8.73
N GLY A 158 2.76 -11.77 -7.85
CA GLY A 158 3.11 -12.30 -6.54
C GLY A 158 3.02 -11.25 -5.43
N PHE A 159 3.30 -11.67 -4.19
CA PHE A 159 3.19 -10.83 -2.97
C PHE A 159 4.54 -10.59 -2.28
N ASP A 160 5.65 -10.92 -2.92
CA ASP A 160 6.98 -10.93 -2.31
C ASP A 160 7.59 -9.55 -2.01
N MET A 161 6.86 -8.45 -2.26
CA MET A 161 7.23 -7.10 -1.84
C MET A 161 7.16 -6.94 -0.32
N ILE A 162 6.04 -7.34 0.29
CA ILE A 162 5.80 -7.25 1.74
C ILE A 162 5.24 -8.55 2.35
N CYS A 163 5.03 -9.59 1.53
CA CYS A 163 4.34 -10.83 1.87
C CYS A 163 2.89 -10.62 2.34
N SER A 164 2.10 -11.69 2.37
CA SER A 164 0.76 -11.67 2.96
C SER A 164 0.62 -12.62 4.13
N GLY A 165 -0.54 -12.53 4.76
CA GLY A 165 -1.03 -13.38 5.82
C GLY A 165 -2.55 -13.47 5.73
N ARG A 166 -3.15 -14.34 6.54
CA ARG A 166 -4.61 -14.56 6.60
C ARG A 166 -5.16 -14.33 8.00
N ASP A 167 -4.41 -13.60 8.83
CA ASP A 167 -4.80 -13.31 10.19
C ASP A 167 -6.09 -12.49 10.23
N LYS A 168 -6.99 -12.86 11.14
CA LYS A 168 -8.20 -12.10 11.44
C LYS A 168 -7.96 -11.14 12.60
N ILE A 169 -8.61 -9.98 12.55
CA ILE A 169 -8.60 -8.98 13.62
C ILE A 169 -10.03 -8.95 14.18
N GLU A 170 -10.26 -9.68 15.26
CA GLU A 170 -11.61 -9.95 15.77
C GLU A 170 -11.76 -9.63 17.27
N THR A 171 -10.66 -9.70 18.03
CA THR A 171 -10.71 -9.49 19.47
C THR A 171 -10.39 -8.03 19.84
N PRO A 172 -10.95 -7.50 20.95
CA PRO A 172 -10.65 -6.14 21.41
C PRO A 172 -9.15 -5.86 21.58
N LYS A 173 -8.38 -6.87 22.01
CA LYS A 173 -6.93 -6.77 22.13
C LYS A 173 -6.24 -6.59 20.78
N GLN A 174 -6.69 -7.30 19.74
CA GLN A 174 -6.13 -7.19 18.39
C GLN A 174 -6.47 -5.84 17.76
N PHE A 175 -7.70 -5.35 17.95
CA PHE A 175 -8.08 -3.99 17.53
C PHE A 175 -7.21 -2.94 18.21
N LYS A 176 -7.03 -3.05 19.54
CA LYS A 176 -6.19 -2.11 20.27
C LYS A 176 -4.73 -2.12 19.80
N GLN A 177 -4.19 -3.31 19.53
CA GLN A 177 -2.84 -3.44 18.96
C GLN A 177 -2.70 -2.75 17.59
N ALA A 178 -3.70 -2.91 16.72
CA ALA A 178 -3.70 -2.26 15.41
C ALA A 178 -3.82 -0.73 15.54
N GLU A 179 -4.71 -0.26 16.41
CA GLU A 179 -4.92 1.16 16.72
C GLU A 179 -3.63 1.79 17.26
N ASP A 180 -3.00 1.16 18.25
CA ASP A 180 -1.77 1.68 18.87
C ASP A 180 -0.65 1.81 17.83
N VAL A 181 -0.53 0.85 16.91
CA VAL A 181 0.45 0.93 15.81
C VAL A 181 0.12 2.07 14.85
N ALA A 182 -1.15 2.22 14.46
CA ALA A 182 -1.58 3.30 13.58
C ALA A 182 -1.32 4.68 14.20
N MET A 183 -1.65 4.85 15.48
CA MET A 183 -1.43 6.08 16.24
C MET A 183 0.07 6.37 16.46
N ASN A 184 0.87 5.36 16.78
CA ASN A 184 2.32 5.53 16.96
C ASN A 184 3.04 5.93 15.67
N LEU A 185 2.53 5.47 14.52
CA LEU A 185 3.01 5.88 13.21
C LEU A 185 2.38 7.17 12.70
N ASP A 186 1.38 7.69 13.42
CA ASP A 186 0.60 8.87 13.04
C ASP A 186 0.02 8.70 11.63
N LEU A 187 -0.62 7.55 11.37
CA LEU A 187 -1.17 7.22 10.06
C LEU A 187 -2.43 8.04 9.77
N ASP A 188 -2.46 8.68 8.60
CA ASP A 188 -3.65 9.33 8.05
C ASP A 188 -4.61 8.31 7.42
N GLY A 189 -4.10 7.13 7.06
CA GLY A 189 -4.91 6.08 6.43
C GLY A 189 -4.23 4.72 6.37
N LEU A 190 -5.05 3.68 6.25
CA LEU A 190 -4.62 2.30 6.07
C LEU A 190 -5.36 1.68 4.87
N VAL A 191 -4.59 1.21 3.89
CA VAL A 191 -5.09 0.55 2.68
C VAL A 191 -4.93 -0.97 2.84
N VAL A 192 -6.07 -1.68 2.87
CA VAL A 192 -6.10 -3.14 2.91
C VAL A 192 -6.35 -3.68 1.50
N ILE A 193 -5.40 -4.42 0.95
CA ILE A 193 -5.49 -5.03 -0.38
C ILE A 193 -5.74 -6.53 -0.20
N GLY A 194 -6.94 -6.99 -0.54
CA GLY A 194 -7.31 -8.39 -0.41
C GLY A 194 -8.74 -8.69 -0.81
N GLY A 195 -9.17 -9.93 -0.56
CA GLY A 195 -10.52 -10.42 -0.87
C GLY A 195 -11.57 -10.06 0.18
N ASP A 196 -12.67 -10.82 0.20
CA ASP A 196 -13.82 -10.64 1.08
C ASP A 196 -13.46 -10.65 2.57
N ASP A 197 -12.79 -11.69 3.07
CA ASP A 197 -12.32 -11.78 4.45
C ASP A 197 -11.44 -10.58 4.86
N SER A 198 -10.63 -10.09 3.92
CA SER A 198 -9.72 -8.96 4.17
C SER A 198 -10.46 -7.64 4.25
N ASN A 199 -11.49 -7.45 3.42
CA ASN A 199 -12.35 -6.28 3.48
C ASN A 199 -13.30 -6.34 4.69
N THR A 200 -13.66 -7.52 5.20
CA THR A 200 -14.31 -7.64 6.51
C THR A 200 -13.44 -7.10 7.64
N ASN A 201 -12.15 -7.47 7.69
CA ASN A 201 -11.20 -6.87 8.64
C ASN A 201 -11.12 -5.34 8.46
N ALA A 202 -11.09 -4.85 7.21
CA ALA A 202 -11.01 -3.42 6.93
C ALA A 202 -12.23 -2.66 7.45
N CYS A 203 -13.45 -3.18 7.25
CA CYS A 203 -14.67 -2.59 7.79
C CYS A 203 -14.67 -2.58 9.33
N LEU A 204 -14.27 -3.68 9.97
CA LEU A 204 -14.21 -3.77 11.43
C LEU A 204 -13.18 -2.81 12.03
N LEU A 205 -12.01 -2.67 11.40
CA LEU A 205 -11.00 -1.68 11.80
C LEU A 205 -11.53 -0.25 11.66
N ALA A 206 -12.14 0.07 10.52
CA ALA A 206 -12.64 1.41 10.26
C ALA A 206 -13.79 1.81 11.21
N GLU A 207 -14.65 0.86 11.61
CA GLU A 207 -15.67 1.10 12.63
C GLU A 207 -15.05 1.28 14.01
N ASN A 208 -14.07 0.45 14.37
CA ASN A 208 -13.44 0.50 15.69
C ASN A 208 -12.53 1.73 15.89
N PHE A 209 -12.01 2.34 14.83
CA PHE A 209 -11.12 3.52 14.92
C PHE A 209 -11.90 4.84 15.02
N ARG A 210 -13.24 4.81 15.01
CA ARG A 210 -14.11 5.99 15.09
C ARG A 210 -14.74 6.21 16.46
#